data_AF-A0A916S5Z9-F1
#
_entry.id   AF-A0A916S5Z9-F1
#
_cell.length_a   1.000
_cell.length_b   1.000
_cell.length_c   1.000
_cell.angle_alpha   90.00
_cell.angle_beta   90.00
_cell.angle_gamma   90.00
#
_symmetry.space_group_name_H-M   'P 1'
#
loop_
_entity.id
_entity.type
_entity.pdbx_description
1 polymer ?
#
loop_
_entity_poly.entity_id
_entity_poly.type
_entity_poly.pdbx_seq_one_letter_code
_entity_poly.pdbx_strand_id
1 'polypeptide(L)' 'MVLRFLAGLLKRLPLFGEHTEIENSPLNNEEAIIVRVNSQIILAALFDIKANKINKIYFVRNPDKLERLE' A
#
# COMPACT_ATOMS: atom_id res chain seq x y z
N MET A 1 -18.99 -3.14 1.90
CA MET A 1 -18.31 -4.02 0.92
C MET A 1 -16.81 -3.71 0.83
N VAL A 2 -16.42 -2.43 0.71
CA VAL A 2 -15.00 -1.99 0.64
C VAL A 2 -14.17 -2.40 1.87
N LEU A 3 -14.67 -2.23 3.09
CA LEU A 3 -13.92 -2.61 4.30
C LEU A 3 -13.59 -4.11 4.36
N ARG A 4 -14.48 -4.98 3.85
CA ARG A 4 -14.24 -6.43 3.78
C ARG A 4 -13.20 -6.80 2.72
N PHE A 5 -13.20 -6.07 1.59
CA PHE A 5 -12.18 -6.22 0.55
C PHE A 5 -10.80 -5.82 1.09
N LEU A 6 -10.69 -4.65 1.73
CA LEU A 6 -9.45 -4.18 2.36
C LEU A 6 -8.99 -5.12 3.48
N ALA A 7 -9.90 -5.56 4.36
CA ALA A 7 -9.59 -6.56 5.39
C ALA A 7 -9.13 -7.89 4.79
N GLY A 8 -9.66 -8.28 3.63
CA GLY A 8 -9.21 -9.47 2.90
C GLY A 8 -7.77 -9.36 2.39
N LEU A 9 -7.33 -8.15 2.01
CA LEU A 9 -5.93 -7.89 1.67
C LEU A 9 -5.03 -7.94 2.91
N LEU A 10 -5.48 -7.33 4.02
CA LEU A 10 -4.75 -7.37 5.30
C LEU A 10 -4.58 -8.79 5.84
N LYS A 11 -5.59 -9.66 5.69
CA LYS A 11 -5.49 -11.07 6.08
C LYS A 11 -4.45 -11.87 5.30
N ARG A 12 -4.03 -11.39 4.14
CA ARG A 12 -2.97 -12.04 3.34
C ARG A 12 -1.58 -11.53 3.70
N LEU A 13 -1.46 -10.45 4.46
CA LEU A 13 -0.16 -9.91 4.91
C LEU A 13 0.74 -10.94 5.58
N PRO A 14 0.25 -11.80 6.50
CA PRO A 14 1.07 -12.85 7.11
C PRO A 14 1.59 -13.91 6.12
N LEU A 15 1.02 -14.00 4.91
CA LEU A 15 1.48 -14.94 3.88
C LEU A 15 2.71 -14.43 3.13
N PHE A 16 3.08 -13.15 3.27
CA PHE A 16 4.21 -12.59 2.54
C PHE A 16 5.54 -12.75 3.28
N GLY A 17 5.56 -13.00 4.60
CA GLY A 17 6.77 -13.32 5.36
C GLY A 17 6.67 -12.99 6.86
N GLU A 18 7.63 -13.48 7.65
CA GLU A 18 7.64 -13.33 9.13
C GLU A 18 7.83 -11.88 9.62
N HIS A 19 8.23 -10.95 8.75
CA HIS A 19 8.43 -9.54 9.08
C HIS A 19 7.67 -8.63 8.11
N THR A 20 6.35 -8.59 8.25
CA THR A 20 5.49 -7.71 7.45
C THR A 20 5.21 -6.42 8.21
N GLU A 21 5.61 -5.28 7.65
CA GLU A 21 5.39 -3.95 8.19
C GLU A 21 4.42 -3.18 7.29
N ILE A 22 3.52 -2.41 7.91
CA ILE A 22 2.62 -1.50 7.21
C ILE A 22 2.90 -0.10 7.73
N GLU A 23 3.26 0.81 6.84
CA GLU A 23 3.56 2.20 7.19
C GLU A 23 2.83 3.17 6.26
N ASN A 24 2.48 4.35 6.80
CA ASN A 24 2.07 5.48 5.98
C ASN A 24 3.34 6.22 5.58
N SER A 25 3.61 6.32 4.29
CA SER A 25 4.80 7.01 3.77
C SER A 25 4.46 7.67 2.44
N PRO A 26 4.99 8.89 2.18
CA PRO A 26 4.76 9.54 0.90
C PRO A 26 5.41 8.76 -0.24
N LEU A 27 4.67 8.59 -1.33
CA LEU A 27 5.17 8.02 -2.59
C LEU A 27 4.86 9.02 -3.72
N ASN A 28 5.89 9.51 -4.40
CA ASN A 28 5.74 10.54 -5.45
C ASN A 28 4.98 11.81 -5.00
N ASN A 29 5.19 12.25 -3.76
CA ASN A 29 4.47 13.36 -3.11
C ASN A 29 2.97 13.12 -2.82
N GLU A 30 2.49 11.88 -2.97
CA GLU A 30 1.15 11.48 -2.54
C GLU A 30 1.22 10.60 -1.29
N GLU A 31 0.25 10.73 -0.38
CA GLU A 31 0.15 9.83 0.77
C GLU A 31 -0.13 8.40 0.29
N ALA A 32 0.71 7.47 0.72
CA ALA A 32 0.56 6.06 0.41
C ALA A 32 0.62 5.21 1.68
N ILE A 33 -0.04 4.06 1.61
CA ILE A 33 0.21 2.95 2.54
C ILE A 33 1.22 2.03 1.87
N ILE A 34 2.35 1.82 2.52
CA ILE A 34 3.43 0.96 2.05
C ILE A 34 3.43 -0.32 2.88
N VAL A 35 3.54 -1.46 2.21
CA VAL A 35 3.73 -2.76 2.84
C VAL A 35 5.14 -3.23 2.52
N ARG A 36 5.93 -3.46 3.59
CA ARG A 36 7.27 -4.01 3.51
C ARG A 36 7.30 -5.43 4.05
N VAL A 37 8.13 -6.25 3.42
CA VAL A 37 8.50 -7.57 3.90
C VAL A 37 10.00 -7.70 3.83
N ASN A 38 10.65 -8.02 4.94
CA ASN A 38 12.12 -8.11 5.01
C ASN A 38 12.81 -6.86 4.40
N SER A 39 12.31 -5.67 4.78
CA SER A 39 12.73 -4.36 4.26
C SER A 39 12.46 -4.08 2.78
N GLN A 40 11.93 -5.04 2.01
CA GLN A 40 11.53 -4.85 0.62
C GLN A 40 10.08 -4.41 0.53
N ILE A 41 9.81 -3.39 -0.28
CA ILE A 41 8.43 -2.97 -0.52
C ILE A 41 7.76 -3.92 -1.51
N ILE A 42 6.70 -4.58 -1.07
CA ILE A 42 5.97 -5.56 -1.89
C ILE A 42 4.66 -5.01 -2.46
N LEU A 43 4.09 -3.99 -1.81
CA LEU A 43 2.83 -3.37 -2.18
C LEU A 43 2.81 -1.91 -1.74
N ALA A 44 2.35 -1.04 -2.62
CA ALA A 44 1.96 0.33 -2.27
C ALA A 44 0.46 0.52 -2.59
N ALA A 45 -0.28 1.16 -1.69
CA ALA A 45 -1.64 1.61 -1.93
C ALA A 45 -1.69 3.14 -1.96
N LEU A 46 -2.11 3.70 -3.09
CA LEU A 46 -2.25 5.14 -3.32
C LEU A 46 -3.73 5.53 -3.28
N PHE A 47 -4.01 6.74 -2.82
CA PHE A 47 -5.38 7.23 -2.64
C PHE A 47 -5.60 8.52 -3.44
N ASP A 48 -6.51 8.48 -4.41
CA ASP A 48 -7.05 9.70 -5.05
C ASP A 48 -8.15 10.24 -4.14
N ILE A 49 -7.87 11.33 -3.42
CA ILE A 49 -8.81 11.98 -2.50
C ILE A 49 -9.40 13.22 -3.19
N LYS A 50 -10.74 13.25 -3.32
CA LYS A 50 -11.48 14.42 -3.86
C LYS A 50 -12.59 14.82 -2.91
N ALA A 51 -12.71 16.12 -2.63
CA ALA A 51 -13.71 16.67 -1.70
C ALA A 51 -13.74 15.91 -0.35
N ASN A 52 -12.57 15.63 0.20
CA ASN A 52 -12.37 14.90 1.46
C ASN A 52 -12.94 13.46 1.47
N LYS A 53 -13.06 12.84 0.30
CA LYS A 53 -13.49 11.44 0.13
C LYS A 53 -12.50 10.69 -0.75
N ILE A 54 -12.26 9.42 -0.42
CA ILE A 54 -11.49 8.51 -1.27
C ILE A 54 -12.32 8.23 -2.52
N ASN A 55 -11.85 8.73 -3.66
CA ASN A 55 -12.45 8.51 -4.96
C ASN A 55 -11.91 7.22 -5.61
N LYS A 56 -10.60 7.00 -5.52
CA LYS A 56 -9.94 5.79 -6.04
C LYS A 56 -8.85 5.31 -5.10
N ILE A 57 -8.63 3.99 -5.12
CA ILE A 57 -7.51 3.34 -4.46
C ILE A 57 -6.76 2.55 -5.52
N TYR A 58 -5.46 2.80 -5.66
CA TYR A 58 -4.60 2.07 -6.58
C TYR A 58 -3.67 1.15 -5.79
N PHE A 59 -3.65 -0.13 -6.15
CA PHE A 59 -2.75 -1.12 -5.56
C PHE A 59 -1.63 -1.42 -6.55
N VAL A 60 -0.41 -1.06 -6.20
CA VAL A 60 0.78 -1.31 -7.03
C VAL A 60 1.63 -2.39 -6.39
N ARG A 61 1.75 -3.53 -7.08
CA ARG A 61 2.68 -4.60 -6.72
C ARG A 61 4.02 -4.36 -7.42
N ASN A 62 5.12 -4.73 -6.77
CA ASN A 62 6.48 -4.36 -7.20
C ASN A 62 6.62 -2.83 -7.37
N PRO A 63 6.35 -2.07 -6.30
CA PRO A 63 6.40 -0.62 -6.36
C PRO A 63 7.83 -0.09 -6.53
N ASP A 64 8.88 -0.91 -6.35
CA ASP A 64 10.27 -0.60 -6.73
C ASP A 64 10.41 -0.05 -8.17
N LYS A 65 9.45 -0.36 -9.05
CA LYS A 65 9.41 0.15 -10.43
C LYS A 65 8.74 1.52 -10.57
N LEU A 66 8.11 2.04 -9.52
CA LEU A 66 7.67 3.42 -9.46
C LEU A 66 8.92 4.25 -9.13
N GLU A 67 9.34 5.08 -10.08
CA GLU A 67 10.66 5.72 -10.26
C GLU A 67 11.32 6.47 -9.07
N ARG A 68 10.84 6.39 -7.82
CA ARG A 68 11.33 7.22 -6.70
C ARG A 68 11.28 6.58 -5.31
N LEU A 69 11.31 5.26 -5.20
CA LEU A 69 11.43 4.59 -3.89
C LEU A 69 12.90 4.44 -3.53
N GLU A 70 13.48 5.51 -2.98
CA GLU A 70 14.75 5.47 -2.23
C GLU A 70 14.50 5.13 -0.76
#